data_AF-A0A2E8KNQ6-F1
#
_entry.id   AF-A0A2E8KNQ6-F1
#
_cell.length_a   1.000
_cell.length_b   1.000
_cell.length_c   1.000
_cell.angle_alpha   90.00
_cell.angle_beta   90.00
_cell.angle_gamma   90.00
#
_symmetry.space_group_name_H-M   'P 1'
#
loop_
_entity.id
_entity.type
_entity.pdbx_description
1 polymer ?
#
loop_
_entity_poly.entity_id
_entity_poly.type
_entity_poly.pdbx_seq_one_letter_code
_entity_poly.pdbx_strand_id
1 'polypeptide(L)'
;MSDSKPTSNTSAPHEDAKTQTTCGGCELLCEDLPVQSIKSGTGCTAADKWFGHGDPLPQTTIDGKEVFLNDAIHEAAARLLSAQRPLLTGLASTTLDAIQIACRIADCIDASVDANDYENLILTAPTAIRVGRVSADLEELRDRADLVIFWGVDPSMKSTRFIERFIKPEPHNGNRRTISVGMTPAVTPSSYNLHFPVPEEQHVSLARLVNAHLAQKEASVSSPDGLDDIAHQLHQFIDAARCVGFVSTQPAETTGLVKWSLSKLIQSLAHQKPCFEIPLNQRASSEGGNLAGAGAVCTWHFGSSGAIPRASSSGSMFLPAEADAQHLIKRDEVDCIFIVGRIPRHIKGLLAEDSGSKTVIHITDESNDASFKNSIRLACASLSASTKGSMLRSDGRLITLRPFETACLPSMQNILDKLLDRLAVHTRNEGST
;
A
#
# COMPACT_ATOMS: atom_id res chain seq x y z
N MET A 1 -16.30 40.58 51.00
CA MET A 1 -14.93 40.07 50.80
C MET A 1 -14.96 38.58 50.99
N SER A 2 -14.97 37.84 49.88
CA SER A 2 -14.70 36.40 49.82
C SER A 2 -14.57 36.06 48.34
N ASP A 3 -13.35 36.21 47.82
CA ASP A 3 -12.98 35.85 46.45
C ASP A 3 -13.01 34.32 46.29
N SER A 4 -13.88 33.83 45.43
CA SER A 4 -13.90 32.44 44.97
C SER A 4 -12.98 32.29 43.76
N LYS A 5 -11.83 31.63 43.95
CA LYS A 5 -10.96 31.16 42.86
C LYS A 5 -11.63 29.99 42.12
N PRO A 6 -11.60 29.97 40.77
CA PRO A 6 -12.01 28.80 40.00
C PRO A 6 -10.89 27.75 39.98
N THR A 7 -11.23 26.49 40.27
CA THR A 7 -10.34 25.32 40.15
C THR A 7 -10.16 24.96 38.67
N SER A 8 -8.98 25.20 38.13
CA SER A 8 -8.56 24.73 36.81
C SER A 8 -8.16 23.26 36.86
N ASN A 9 -9.02 22.39 36.31
CA ASN A 9 -8.67 21.01 36.01
C ASN A 9 -7.84 20.99 34.71
N THR A 10 -6.52 21.16 34.86
CA THR A 10 -5.55 20.90 33.80
C THR A 10 -5.23 19.41 33.83
N SER A 11 -5.84 18.64 32.94
CA SER A 11 -5.44 17.27 32.64
C SER A 11 -4.01 17.28 32.11
N ALA A 12 -3.10 16.65 32.84
CA ALA A 12 -1.72 16.42 32.41
C ALA A 12 -1.71 15.61 31.08
N PRO A 13 -0.78 15.88 30.15
CA PRO A 13 -0.60 15.02 28.99
C PRO A 13 -0.08 13.65 29.45
N HIS A 14 -0.81 12.61 29.07
CA HIS A 14 -0.60 11.20 29.44
C HIS A 14 0.86 10.71 29.29
N GLU A 15 1.38 10.05 30.33
CA GLU A 15 2.62 9.24 30.32
C GLU A 15 2.54 8.01 29.37
N ASP A 16 1.38 7.71 28.77
CA ASP A 16 1.12 6.54 27.92
C ASP A 16 1.83 6.56 26.54
N ALA A 17 2.40 7.69 26.11
CA ALA A 17 2.98 7.80 24.77
C ALA A 17 4.25 6.94 24.53
N LYS A 18 4.87 6.39 25.59
CA LYS A 18 6.07 5.53 25.48
C LYS A 18 5.79 4.03 25.42
N THR A 19 4.54 3.59 25.60
CA THR A 19 4.21 2.15 25.66
C THR A 19 3.65 1.59 24.35
N GLN A 20 3.22 2.46 23.43
CA GLN A 20 2.64 2.08 22.14
C GLN A 20 3.43 2.66 20.96
N THR A 21 3.44 1.93 19.85
CA THR A 21 4.07 2.33 18.59
C THR A 21 3.10 2.13 17.40
N THR A 22 3.50 2.65 16.24
CA THR A 22 2.78 2.49 14.99
C THR A 22 3.42 1.37 14.17
N CYS A 23 2.62 0.42 13.70
CA CYS A 23 3.06 -0.62 12.78
C CYS A 23 2.89 -0.16 11.33
N GLY A 24 3.98 -0.14 10.56
CA GLY A 24 3.98 0.12 9.12
C GLY A 24 3.95 -1.13 8.24
N GLY A 25 3.65 -2.30 8.80
CA GLY A 25 3.79 -3.60 8.11
C GLY A 25 2.72 -3.93 7.08
N CYS A 26 1.53 -3.33 7.20
CA CYS A 26 0.48 -3.45 6.19
C CYS A 26 -0.35 -2.16 6.14
N GLU A 27 -1.26 -2.11 5.18
CA GLU A 27 -2.08 -0.95 4.84
C GLU A 27 -3.00 -0.43 5.97
N LEU A 28 -3.14 -1.16 7.08
CA LEU A 28 -3.95 -0.74 8.23
C LEU A 28 -3.25 0.28 9.12
N LEU A 29 -1.92 0.36 9.06
CA LEU A 29 -1.08 1.28 9.83
C LEU A 29 -1.50 1.40 11.32
N CYS A 30 -1.55 0.26 12.02
CA CYS A 30 -2.09 0.20 13.39
C CYS A 30 -1.26 1.03 14.38
N GLU A 31 -1.90 1.99 15.08
CA GLU A 31 -1.25 2.96 16.00
C GLU A 31 -1.23 2.55 17.49
N ASP A 32 -1.71 1.35 17.81
CA ASP A 32 -2.00 0.86 19.17
C ASP A 32 -1.12 -0.34 19.57
N LEU A 33 -0.03 -0.60 18.85
CA LEU A 33 0.83 -1.76 19.09
C LEU A 33 1.66 -1.56 20.37
N PRO A 34 1.50 -2.39 21.41
CA PRO A 34 2.33 -2.30 22.61
C PRO A 34 3.78 -2.67 22.28
N VAL A 35 4.74 -1.83 22.67
CA VAL A 35 6.18 -2.04 22.40
C VAL A 35 6.67 -3.36 23.02
N GLN A 36 6.12 -3.75 24.16
CA GLN A 36 6.46 -5.00 24.86
C GLN A 36 6.11 -6.26 24.04
N SER A 37 5.04 -6.19 23.24
CA SER A 37 4.56 -7.31 22.42
C SER A 37 5.46 -7.59 21.21
N ILE A 38 6.28 -6.62 20.79
CA ILE A 38 7.18 -6.77 19.64
C ILE A 38 8.18 -7.90 19.87
N LYS A 39 8.72 -8.02 21.09
CA LYS A 39 9.71 -9.07 21.43
C LYS A 39 9.08 -10.43 21.64
N SER A 40 7.83 -10.49 22.12
CA SER A 40 7.13 -11.74 22.39
C SER A 40 6.35 -12.29 21.18
N GLY A 41 6.27 -11.52 20.10
CA GLY A 41 5.34 -11.76 19.00
C GLY A 41 4.01 -11.02 19.22
N THR A 42 3.56 -10.34 18.17
CA THR A 42 2.36 -9.48 18.18
C THR A 42 1.08 -10.25 17.84
N GLY A 43 1.19 -11.49 17.37
CA GLY A 43 0.07 -12.27 16.84
C GLY A 43 -0.39 -11.81 15.45
N CYS A 44 0.31 -10.86 14.83
CA CYS A 44 0.07 -10.38 13.48
C CYS A 44 1.34 -10.52 12.64
N THR A 45 1.31 -11.41 11.64
CA THR A 45 2.49 -11.69 10.80
C THR A 45 3.05 -10.46 10.09
N ALA A 46 2.21 -9.50 9.72
CA ALA A 46 2.67 -8.24 9.11
C ALA A 46 3.45 -7.37 10.11
N ALA A 47 2.99 -7.29 11.36
CA ALA A 47 3.69 -6.55 12.40
C ALA A 47 4.98 -7.27 12.82
N ASP A 48 4.94 -8.59 13.00
CA ASP A 48 6.12 -9.38 13.36
C ASP A 48 7.23 -9.25 12.30
N LYS A 49 6.87 -9.24 11.01
CA LYS A 49 7.82 -8.92 9.94
C LYS A 49 8.29 -7.48 10.02
N TRP A 50 7.39 -6.51 10.15
CA TRP A 50 7.74 -5.08 10.20
C TRP A 50 8.82 -4.77 11.25
N PHE A 51 8.64 -5.30 12.46
CA PHE A 51 9.56 -5.10 13.60
C PHE A 51 10.69 -6.14 13.70
N GLY A 52 10.66 -7.21 12.91
CA GLY A 52 11.66 -8.28 12.93
C GLY A 52 13.04 -7.89 12.37
N HIS A 53 13.20 -6.66 11.89
CA HIS A 53 14.46 -6.15 11.34
C HIS A 53 15.08 -5.17 12.35
N GLY A 54 16.27 -5.50 12.87
CA GLY A 54 16.95 -4.64 13.86
C GLY A 54 18.28 -5.15 14.41
N ASP A 55 18.58 -6.44 14.30
CA ASP A 55 19.84 -7.02 14.80
C ASP A 55 20.36 -8.11 13.84
N PRO A 56 21.62 -8.05 13.36
CA PRO A 56 22.58 -6.94 13.52
C PRO A 56 22.14 -5.67 12.79
N LEU A 57 22.79 -4.54 13.10
CA LEU A 57 22.60 -3.30 12.35
C LEU A 57 22.94 -3.50 10.85
N PRO A 58 22.22 -2.85 9.93
CA PRO A 58 22.55 -2.91 8.51
C PRO A 58 23.90 -2.24 8.23
N GLN A 59 24.63 -2.80 7.26
CA GLN A 59 25.93 -2.28 6.82
C GLN A 59 25.82 -1.58 5.47
N THR A 60 26.58 -0.50 5.30
CA THR A 60 26.73 0.16 4.00
C THR A 60 27.82 -0.56 3.21
N THR A 61 27.50 -0.99 1.99
CA THR A 61 28.43 -1.75 1.15
C THR A 61 28.45 -1.26 -0.29
N ILE A 62 29.59 -1.41 -0.95
CA ILE A 62 29.75 -1.35 -2.40
C ILE A 62 30.24 -2.73 -2.84
N ASP A 63 29.47 -3.40 -3.68
CA ASP A 63 29.78 -4.72 -4.24
C ASP A 63 30.17 -5.75 -3.16
N GLY A 64 29.42 -5.74 -2.05
CA GLY A 64 29.60 -6.63 -0.91
C GLY A 64 30.71 -6.22 0.08
N LYS A 65 31.46 -5.15 -0.21
CA LYS A 65 32.52 -4.64 0.69
C LYS A 65 32.00 -3.48 1.54
N GLU A 66 32.21 -3.56 2.84
CA GLU A 66 31.85 -2.48 3.77
C GLU A 66 32.65 -1.21 3.49
N VAL A 67 31.97 -0.07 3.44
CA VAL A 67 32.54 1.25 3.18
C VAL A 67 31.87 2.33 4.01
N PHE A 68 32.44 3.53 4.06
CA PHE A 68 31.77 4.66 4.69
C PHE A 68 30.55 5.10 3.88
N LEU A 69 29.49 5.50 4.59
CA LEU A 69 28.23 5.94 3.99
C LEU A 69 28.40 7.06 2.96
N ASN A 70 29.27 8.05 3.22
CA ASN A 70 29.48 9.15 2.28
C ASN A 70 30.15 8.69 0.98
N ASP A 71 31.04 7.69 1.03
CA ASP A 71 31.71 7.12 -0.15
C ASP A 71 30.70 6.34 -0.99
N ALA A 72 29.83 5.56 -0.34
CA ALA A 72 28.74 4.86 -1.00
C ALA A 72 27.71 5.80 -1.63
N ILE A 73 27.38 6.93 -0.97
CA ILE A 73 26.51 7.97 -1.56
C ILE A 73 27.17 8.57 -2.81
N HIS A 74 28.49 8.80 -2.77
CA HIS A 74 29.21 9.34 -3.91
C HIS A 74 29.20 8.38 -5.10
N GLU A 75 29.50 7.11 -4.86
CA GLU A 75 29.44 6.05 -5.88
C GLU A 75 28.02 5.86 -6.40
N ALA A 76 27.00 5.91 -5.53
CA ALA A 76 25.59 5.81 -5.93
C ALA A 76 25.18 6.95 -6.86
N ALA A 77 25.58 8.19 -6.56
CA ALA A 77 25.34 9.32 -7.45
C ALA A 77 26.00 9.12 -8.82
N ALA A 78 27.25 8.64 -8.84
CA ALA A 78 27.98 8.38 -10.09
C ALA A 78 27.30 7.30 -10.93
N ARG A 79 26.90 6.17 -10.33
CA ARG A 79 26.20 5.10 -11.06
C ARG A 79 24.82 5.54 -11.57
N LEU A 80 24.06 6.32 -10.79
CA LEU A 80 22.78 6.88 -11.23
C LEU A 80 22.94 7.83 -12.43
N LEU A 81 23.93 8.72 -12.40
CA LEU A 81 24.19 9.65 -13.51
C LEU A 81 24.67 8.94 -14.79
N SER A 82 25.36 7.80 -14.64
CA SER A 82 25.81 7.00 -15.78
C SER A 82 24.71 6.15 -16.43
N ALA A 83 23.61 5.93 -15.72
CA ALA A 83 22.52 5.06 -16.16
C ALA A 83 21.74 5.71 -17.30
N GLN A 84 21.41 4.91 -18.32
CA GLN A 84 20.61 5.33 -19.47
C GLN A 84 19.12 5.17 -19.22
N ARG A 85 18.72 4.19 -18.41
CA ARG A 85 17.32 3.93 -18.09
C ARG A 85 17.17 3.47 -16.63
N PRO A 86 17.36 4.40 -15.66
CA PRO A 86 17.20 4.09 -14.26
C PRO A 86 15.72 3.84 -13.90
N LEU A 87 15.49 2.95 -12.94
CA LEU A 87 14.18 2.67 -12.36
C LEU A 87 14.19 2.97 -10.87
N LEU A 88 13.30 3.87 -10.41
CA LEU A 88 12.95 4.04 -9.00
C LEU A 88 11.82 3.07 -8.62
N THR A 89 12.07 2.23 -7.61
CA THR A 89 11.05 1.31 -7.09
C THR A 89 11.14 1.11 -5.57
N GLY A 90 10.25 0.29 -5.01
CA GLY A 90 10.06 0.14 -3.57
C GLY A 90 8.99 1.11 -3.06
N LEU A 91 9.40 2.10 -2.26
CA LEU A 91 8.59 3.24 -1.76
C LEU A 91 7.48 2.88 -0.74
N ALA A 92 6.94 1.67 -0.76
CA ALA A 92 5.82 1.27 0.11
C ALA A 92 6.21 1.08 1.59
N SER A 93 7.51 0.98 1.90
CA SER A 93 8.04 0.69 3.25
C SER A 93 8.83 1.86 3.83
N THR A 94 8.50 3.09 3.46
CA THR A 94 9.15 4.31 3.98
C THR A 94 8.14 5.44 4.22
N THR A 95 8.61 6.61 4.66
CA THR A 95 7.75 7.77 4.97
C THR A 95 7.45 8.61 3.73
N LEU A 96 6.38 9.42 3.78
CA LEU A 96 6.03 10.37 2.71
C LEU A 96 7.17 11.33 2.36
N ASP A 97 7.95 11.77 3.35
CA ASP A 97 9.09 12.68 3.10
C ASP A 97 10.20 12.00 2.31
N ALA A 98 10.52 10.74 2.66
CA ALA A 98 11.49 9.95 1.91
C ALA A 98 11.01 9.70 0.47
N ILE A 99 9.73 9.40 0.27
CA ILE A 99 9.15 9.19 -1.07
C ILE A 99 9.27 10.48 -1.88
N GLN A 100 8.95 11.65 -1.31
CA GLN A 100 9.08 12.93 -2.00
C GLN A 100 10.51 13.21 -2.48
N ILE A 101 11.52 12.96 -1.63
CA ILE A 101 12.92 13.16 -2.00
C ILE A 101 13.33 12.15 -3.08
N ALA A 102 12.91 10.89 -2.97
CA ALA A 102 13.16 9.87 -3.99
C ALA A 102 12.53 10.24 -5.34
N CYS A 103 11.30 10.75 -5.36
CA CYS A 103 10.65 11.26 -6.58
C CYS A 103 11.43 12.43 -7.19
N ARG A 104 11.95 13.36 -6.39
CA ARG A 104 12.82 14.44 -6.89
C ARG A 104 14.12 13.91 -7.50
N ILE A 105 14.71 12.86 -6.92
CA ILE A 105 15.87 12.18 -7.51
C ILE A 105 15.50 11.59 -8.86
N ALA A 106 14.36 10.88 -8.95
CA ALA A 106 13.88 10.30 -10.20
C ALA A 106 13.66 11.34 -11.30
N ASP A 107 13.08 12.51 -10.95
CA ASP A 107 12.93 13.65 -11.86
C ASP A 107 14.28 14.17 -12.38
N CYS A 108 15.31 14.23 -11.51
CA CYS A 108 16.66 14.68 -11.92
C CYS A 108 17.39 13.73 -12.88
N ILE A 109 17.03 12.44 -12.90
CA ILE A 109 17.73 11.41 -13.69
C ILE A 109 16.82 10.76 -14.75
N ASP A 110 15.66 11.35 -15.04
CA ASP A 110 14.68 10.84 -15.99
C ASP A 110 14.26 9.37 -15.73
N ALA A 111 14.22 8.94 -14.47
CA ALA A 111 13.98 7.54 -14.12
C ALA A 111 12.55 7.10 -14.46
N SER A 112 12.38 5.83 -14.80
CA SER A 112 11.10 5.16 -14.67
C SER A 112 10.72 5.07 -13.18
N VAL A 113 9.43 5.12 -12.83
CA VAL A 113 8.97 5.10 -11.43
C VAL A 113 7.80 4.15 -11.26
N ASP A 114 7.94 3.21 -10.32
CA ASP A 114 6.84 2.31 -9.95
C ASP A 114 6.96 1.81 -8.49
N ALA A 115 5.90 2.01 -7.71
CA ALA A 115 5.84 1.58 -6.31
C ALA A 115 5.34 0.13 -6.13
N ASN A 116 5.21 -0.64 -7.21
CA ASN A 116 4.70 -2.02 -7.22
C ASN A 116 3.23 -2.14 -6.78
N ASP A 117 2.39 -1.15 -7.09
CA ASP A 117 0.95 -1.35 -6.99
C ASP A 117 0.51 -2.37 -8.04
N TYR A 118 -0.28 -3.37 -7.64
CA TYR A 118 -0.76 -4.39 -8.56
C TYR A 118 -1.70 -3.81 -9.63
N GLU A 119 -2.37 -2.68 -9.34
CA GLU A 119 -3.15 -1.98 -10.37
C GLU A 119 -2.26 -1.54 -11.55
N ASN A 120 -0.97 -1.26 -11.33
CA ASN A 120 -0.06 -0.87 -12.41
C ASN A 120 0.30 -2.02 -13.35
N LEU A 121 0.02 -3.28 -12.99
CA LEU A 121 0.24 -4.46 -13.84
C LEU A 121 -0.92 -4.72 -14.82
N ILE A 122 -2.00 -3.94 -14.74
CA ILE A 122 -3.26 -4.21 -15.42
C ILE A 122 -3.55 -3.07 -16.40
N LEU A 123 -3.61 -3.40 -17.69
CA LEU A 123 -3.81 -2.42 -18.77
C LEU A 123 -5.08 -1.56 -18.60
N THR A 124 -6.13 -2.14 -18.01
CA THR A 124 -7.42 -1.48 -17.80
C THR A 124 -7.53 -0.75 -16.46
N ALA A 125 -6.52 -0.83 -15.61
CA ALA A 125 -6.46 -0.15 -14.31
C ALA A 125 -5.67 1.18 -14.39
N PRO A 126 -5.68 2.03 -13.36
CA PRO A 126 -6.51 2.02 -12.15
C PRO A 126 -8.00 2.11 -12.47
N THR A 127 -8.82 1.35 -11.75
CA THR A 127 -10.28 1.39 -11.98
C THR A 127 -10.84 2.79 -11.72
N ALA A 128 -10.24 3.52 -10.77
CA ALA A 128 -10.67 4.88 -10.39
C ALA A 128 -10.64 5.88 -11.55
N ILE A 129 -9.61 5.85 -12.41
CA ILE A 129 -9.51 6.78 -13.55
C ILE A 129 -10.45 6.41 -14.70
N ARG A 130 -10.92 5.16 -14.77
CA ARG A 130 -11.81 4.67 -15.84
C ARG A 130 -13.27 4.88 -15.52
N VAL A 131 -13.69 4.59 -14.29
CA VAL A 131 -15.11 4.55 -13.92
C VAL A 131 -15.44 5.29 -12.62
N GLY A 132 -14.44 5.89 -11.98
CA GLY A 132 -14.57 6.47 -10.65
C GLY A 132 -14.45 5.43 -9.54
N ARG A 133 -14.44 5.91 -8.30
CA ARG A 133 -14.42 5.09 -7.08
C ARG A 133 -15.29 5.78 -6.03
N VAL A 134 -16.12 5.01 -5.33
CA VAL A 134 -16.84 5.47 -4.15
C VAL A 134 -16.25 4.75 -2.95
N SER A 135 -15.56 5.48 -2.09
CA SER A 135 -14.82 4.93 -0.94
C SER A 135 -15.11 5.76 0.32
N ALA A 136 -14.62 5.31 1.46
CA ALA A 136 -14.78 5.96 2.75
C ALA A 136 -13.61 5.58 3.68
N ASP A 137 -13.52 6.26 4.82
CA ASP A 137 -12.58 5.90 5.89
C ASP A 137 -12.92 4.53 6.49
N LEU A 138 -11.92 3.82 7.01
CA LEU A 138 -12.13 2.53 7.67
C LEU A 138 -13.08 2.64 8.87
N GLU A 139 -13.12 3.80 9.53
CA GLU A 139 -14.04 4.06 10.63
C GLU A 139 -15.49 4.25 10.17
N GLU A 140 -15.75 4.70 8.94
CA GLU A 140 -17.12 4.73 8.37
C GLU A 140 -17.66 3.30 8.18
N LEU A 141 -16.79 2.37 7.74
CA LEU A 141 -17.13 0.94 7.72
C LEU A 141 -17.48 0.44 9.13
N ARG A 142 -16.62 0.74 10.12
CA ARG A 142 -16.77 0.29 11.51
C ARG A 142 -18.01 0.84 12.19
N ASP A 143 -18.30 2.12 12.03
CA ASP A 143 -19.29 2.82 12.86
C ASP A 143 -20.68 2.87 12.22
N ARG A 144 -20.77 2.74 10.89
CA ARG A 144 -22.02 2.95 10.15
C ARG A 144 -22.50 1.77 9.31
N ALA A 145 -21.61 0.98 8.73
CA ALA A 145 -22.03 -0.12 7.84
C ALA A 145 -22.73 -1.24 8.63
N ASP A 146 -24.05 -1.34 8.46
CA ASP A 146 -24.87 -2.41 9.04
C ASP A 146 -24.95 -3.65 8.13
N LEU A 147 -24.55 -3.51 6.86
CA LEU A 147 -24.21 -4.63 5.99
C LEU A 147 -22.77 -4.47 5.48
N VAL A 148 -21.95 -5.50 5.69
CA VAL A 148 -20.61 -5.59 5.09
C VAL A 148 -20.54 -6.77 4.13
N ILE A 149 -20.15 -6.50 2.89
CA ILE A 149 -19.99 -7.51 1.84
C ILE A 149 -18.50 -7.67 1.53
N PHE A 150 -17.93 -8.81 1.89
CA PHE A 150 -16.57 -9.20 1.49
C PHE A 150 -16.64 -9.79 0.09
N TRP A 151 -16.07 -9.10 -0.89
CA TRP A 151 -16.09 -9.49 -2.30
C TRP A 151 -14.74 -10.02 -2.75
N GLY A 152 -14.62 -11.35 -2.81
CA GLY A 152 -13.41 -12.05 -3.23
C GLY A 152 -12.22 -11.85 -2.29
N VAL A 153 -12.47 -11.48 -1.04
CA VAL A 153 -11.42 -11.10 -0.08
C VAL A 153 -11.56 -11.85 1.24
N ASP A 154 -10.43 -12.32 1.75
CA ASP A 154 -10.25 -12.76 3.13
C ASP A 154 -9.18 -11.88 3.78
N PRO A 155 -9.57 -10.90 4.62
CA PRO A 155 -8.62 -10.00 5.25
C PRO A 155 -7.62 -10.71 6.18
N SER A 156 -7.92 -11.92 6.67
CA SER A 156 -7.07 -12.62 7.63
C SER A 156 -5.68 -12.95 7.06
N MET A 157 -5.57 -13.05 5.74
CA MET A 157 -4.35 -13.42 5.01
C MET A 157 -3.21 -12.40 5.14
N LYS A 158 -3.49 -11.09 5.08
CA LYS A 158 -2.47 -10.03 5.23
C LYS A 158 -2.89 -8.90 6.17
N SER A 159 -4.16 -8.55 6.16
CA SER A 159 -4.73 -7.49 7.01
C SER A 159 -5.35 -8.11 8.26
N THR A 160 -4.57 -8.92 9.00
CA THR A 160 -5.06 -9.83 10.06
C THR A 160 -5.92 -9.17 11.12
N ARG A 161 -5.60 -7.92 11.50
CA ARG A 161 -6.36 -7.15 12.50
C ARG A 161 -7.61 -6.44 11.93
N PHE A 162 -7.88 -6.55 10.63
CA PHE A 162 -9.00 -5.85 9.99
C PHE A 162 -10.34 -6.26 10.59
N ILE A 163 -10.60 -7.56 10.72
CA ILE A 163 -11.85 -8.08 11.29
C ILE A 163 -12.01 -7.62 12.75
N GLU A 164 -10.96 -7.75 13.55
CA GLU A 164 -10.93 -7.29 14.95
C GLU A 164 -11.28 -5.82 15.10
N ARG A 165 -10.70 -4.96 14.25
CA ARG A 165 -10.78 -3.50 14.42
C ARG A 165 -11.98 -2.84 13.75
N PHE A 166 -12.42 -3.37 12.61
CA PHE A 166 -13.39 -2.69 11.75
C PHE A 166 -14.67 -3.48 11.52
N ILE A 167 -14.71 -4.76 11.91
CA ILE A 167 -15.88 -5.62 11.68
C ILE A 167 -16.52 -6.08 12.99
N LYS A 168 -15.72 -6.50 13.99
CA LYS A 168 -16.24 -6.90 15.31
C LYS A 168 -16.91 -5.77 16.10
N PRO A 169 -16.46 -4.51 16.05
CA PRO A 169 -17.19 -3.42 16.71
C PRO A 169 -18.55 -3.22 16.02
N GLU A 170 -19.61 -3.23 16.81
CA GLU A 170 -20.97 -3.01 16.28
C GLU A 170 -21.16 -1.55 15.86
N PRO A 171 -21.90 -1.30 14.76
CA PRO A 171 -22.20 0.05 14.32
C PRO A 171 -23.14 0.73 15.33
N HIS A 172 -23.14 2.07 15.35
CA HIS A 172 -23.86 2.85 16.39
C HIS A 172 -25.37 2.57 16.46
N ASN A 173 -26.00 2.20 15.34
CA ASN A 173 -27.45 2.15 15.22
C ASN A 173 -28.01 0.74 14.94
N GLY A 174 -27.32 -0.33 15.30
CA GLY A 174 -27.85 -1.70 15.15
C GLY A 174 -26.78 -2.77 15.12
N ASN A 175 -27.18 -3.97 14.71
CA ASN A 175 -26.25 -5.09 14.54
C ASN A 175 -25.70 -5.11 13.12
N ARG A 176 -24.45 -5.52 12.95
CA ARG A 176 -23.86 -5.78 11.63
C ARG A 176 -24.21 -7.17 11.11
N ARG A 177 -24.62 -7.23 9.84
CA ARG A 177 -24.63 -8.45 9.03
C ARG A 177 -23.39 -8.47 8.14
N THR A 178 -22.79 -9.64 7.99
CA THR A 178 -21.70 -9.83 7.01
C THR A 178 -22.12 -10.85 5.95
N ILE A 179 -21.66 -10.64 4.72
CA ILE A 179 -21.81 -11.58 3.61
C ILE A 179 -20.44 -11.75 2.96
N SER A 180 -19.95 -12.98 2.88
CA SER A 180 -18.74 -13.31 2.12
C SER A 180 -19.12 -13.87 0.76
N VAL A 181 -18.60 -13.29 -0.31
CA VAL A 181 -18.68 -13.77 -1.69
C VAL A 181 -17.28 -14.21 -2.10
N GLY A 182 -17.09 -15.51 -2.32
CA GLY A 182 -15.76 -16.05 -2.63
C GLY A 182 -15.62 -17.49 -2.16
N MET A 183 -14.50 -18.14 -2.50
CA MET A 183 -14.30 -19.55 -2.15
C MET A 183 -14.16 -19.80 -0.64
N THR A 184 -13.71 -18.81 0.12
CA THR A 184 -13.56 -18.88 1.57
C THR A 184 -14.35 -17.77 2.26
N PRO A 185 -14.96 -18.03 3.42
CA PRO A 185 -15.63 -16.99 4.19
C PRO A 185 -14.61 -16.13 4.94
N ALA A 186 -14.78 -14.80 4.91
CA ALA A 186 -13.94 -13.86 5.65
C ALA A 186 -14.24 -13.86 7.17
N VAL A 187 -15.46 -14.26 7.55
CA VAL A 187 -15.93 -14.40 8.93
C VAL A 187 -16.64 -15.74 9.06
N THR A 188 -16.48 -16.42 10.20
CA THR A 188 -17.12 -17.71 10.46
C THR A 188 -18.64 -17.66 10.18
N PRO A 189 -19.16 -18.55 9.31
CA PRO A 189 -20.56 -18.54 8.91
C PRO A 189 -21.54 -18.70 10.08
N SER A 190 -22.65 -17.95 10.03
CA SER A 190 -23.73 -17.98 11.01
C SER A 190 -25.02 -17.43 10.39
N SER A 191 -26.10 -17.31 11.17
CA SER A 191 -27.33 -16.63 10.71
C SER A 191 -27.13 -15.13 10.42
N TYR A 192 -26.05 -14.52 10.92
CA TYR A 192 -25.69 -13.12 10.70
C TYR A 192 -24.45 -12.95 9.80
N ASN A 193 -23.69 -14.02 9.56
CA ASN A 193 -22.51 -14.03 8.69
C ASN A 193 -22.73 -15.04 7.58
N LEU A 194 -23.27 -14.60 6.45
CA LEU A 194 -23.58 -15.48 5.33
C LEU A 194 -22.34 -15.69 4.46
N HIS A 195 -22.30 -16.83 3.78
CA HIS A 195 -21.24 -17.16 2.83
C HIS A 195 -21.84 -17.73 1.55
N PHE A 196 -21.50 -17.11 0.44
CA PHE A 196 -21.80 -17.59 -0.90
C PHE A 196 -20.50 -18.05 -1.57
N PRO A 197 -20.31 -19.37 -1.77
CA PRO A 197 -19.12 -19.93 -2.40
C PRO A 197 -19.16 -19.67 -3.91
N VAL A 198 -18.60 -18.53 -4.33
CA VAL A 198 -18.60 -18.09 -5.73
C VAL A 198 -17.15 -18.00 -6.23
N PRO A 199 -16.77 -18.82 -7.22
CA PRO A 199 -15.47 -18.74 -7.90
C PRO A 199 -15.19 -17.35 -8.50
N GLU A 200 -13.92 -16.96 -8.57
CA GLU A 200 -13.51 -15.61 -9.01
C GLU A 200 -13.98 -15.31 -10.44
N GLU A 201 -13.98 -16.29 -11.34
CA GLU A 201 -14.43 -16.17 -12.73
C GLU A 201 -15.92 -15.82 -12.85
N GLN A 202 -16.71 -16.04 -11.80
CA GLN A 202 -18.14 -15.71 -11.76
C GLN A 202 -18.42 -14.35 -11.09
N HIS A 203 -17.42 -13.69 -10.50
CA HIS A 203 -17.59 -12.42 -9.80
C HIS A 203 -18.09 -11.30 -10.71
N VAL A 204 -17.62 -11.24 -11.97
CA VAL A 204 -18.12 -10.28 -12.97
C VAL A 204 -19.62 -10.47 -13.20
N SER A 205 -20.04 -11.71 -13.47
CA SER A 205 -21.43 -12.06 -13.75
C SER A 205 -22.32 -11.76 -12.54
N LEU A 206 -21.88 -12.13 -11.34
CA LEU A 206 -22.64 -11.87 -10.12
C LEU A 206 -22.82 -10.37 -9.85
N ALA A 207 -21.75 -9.57 -9.95
CA ALA A 207 -21.85 -8.12 -9.76
C ALA A 207 -22.84 -7.47 -10.76
N ARG A 208 -22.84 -7.94 -12.01
CA ARG A 208 -23.75 -7.46 -13.05
C ARG A 208 -25.19 -7.91 -12.82
N LEU A 209 -25.43 -9.14 -12.35
CA LEU A 209 -26.75 -9.64 -12.00
C LEU A 209 -27.34 -8.86 -10.83
N VAL A 210 -26.58 -8.65 -9.75
CA VAL A 210 -27.03 -7.81 -8.62
C VAL A 210 -27.39 -6.40 -9.10
N ASN A 211 -26.56 -5.80 -9.97
CA ASN A 211 -26.85 -4.49 -10.54
C ASN A 211 -28.10 -4.48 -11.45
N ALA A 212 -28.38 -5.58 -12.17
CA ALA A 212 -29.58 -5.71 -12.99
C ALA A 212 -30.85 -5.82 -12.14
N HIS A 213 -30.82 -6.62 -11.07
CA HIS A 213 -31.91 -6.72 -10.08
C HIS A 213 -32.21 -5.35 -9.46
N LEU A 214 -31.18 -4.60 -9.05
CA LEU A 214 -31.33 -3.24 -8.52
C LEU A 214 -31.92 -2.25 -9.52
N ALA A 215 -31.61 -2.41 -10.81
CA ALA A 215 -32.13 -1.58 -11.88
C ALA A 215 -33.51 -2.02 -12.40
N GLN A 216 -34.10 -3.09 -11.82
CA GLN A 216 -35.33 -3.72 -12.28
C GLN A 216 -35.31 -4.08 -13.77
N LYS A 217 -34.15 -4.47 -14.29
CA LYS A 217 -33.99 -4.91 -15.68
C LYS A 217 -34.06 -6.43 -15.74
N GLU A 218 -34.88 -6.95 -16.66
CA GLU A 218 -34.88 -8.39 -16.94
C GLU A 218 -33.52 -8.81 -17.48
N ALA A 219 -32.92 -9.83 -16.85
CA ALA A 219 -31.73 -10.47 -17.38
C ALA A 219 -32.13 -11.24 -18.65
N SER A 220 -31.63 -10.80 -19.81
CA SER A 220 -31.98 -11.38 -21.10
C SER A 220 -31.29 -12.72 -21.43
N VAL A 221 -30.56 -13.31 -20.47
CA VAL A 221 -29.71 -14.49 -20.68
C VAL A 221 -29.89 -15.46 -19.51
N SER A 222 -29.92 -16.76 -19.80
CA SER A 222 -29.86 -17.81 -18.77
C SER A 222 -28.62 -17.61 -17.90
N SER A 223 -28.81 -17.27 -16.63
CA SER A 223 -27.73 -17.24 -15.65
C SER A 223 -27.14 -18.64 -15.47
N PRO A 224 -25.85 -18.79 -15.18
CA PRO A 224 -25.32 -20.06 -14.68
C PRO A 224 -26.15 -20.55 -13.48
N ASP A 225 -26.36 -21.85 -13.35
CA ASP A 225 -27.21 -22.44 -12.31
C ASP A 225 -26.86 -21.89 -10.92
N GLY A 226 -27.85 -21.32 -10.23
CA GLY A 226 -27.74 -20.79 -8.86
C GLY A 226 -27.17 -19.37 -8.70
N LEU A 227 -26.56 -18.76 -9.72
CA LEU A 227 -26.01 -17.40 -9.59
C LEU A 227 -27.09 -16.33 -9.40
N ASP A 228 -28.23 -16.49 -10.09
CA ASP A 228 -29.34 -15.55 -9.99
C ASP A 228 -29.98 -15.59 -8.60
N ASP A 229 -30.10 -16.78 -8.00
CA ASP A 229 -30.59 -16.94 -6.63
C ASP A 229 -29.68 -16.23 -5.61
N ILE A 230 -28.36 -16.30 -5.80
CA ILE A 230 -27.39 -15.57 -4.96
C ILE A 230 -27.54 -14.07 -5.19
N ALA A 231 -27.66 -13.63 -6.45
CA ALA A 231 -27.85 -12.23 -6.79
C ALA A 231 -29.14 -11.66 -6.19
N HIS A 232 -30.22 -12.44 -6.22
CA HIS A 232 -31.51 -12.09 -5.62
C HIS A 232 -31.41 -11.96 -4.09
N GLN A 233 -30.74 -12.90 -3.42
CA GLN A 233 -30.49 -12.81 -1.98
C GLN A 233 -29.63 -11.59 -1.62
N LEU A 234 -28.54 -11.35 -2.35
CA LEU A 234 -27.69 -10.16 -2.16
C LEU A 234 -28.52 -8.88 -2.32
N HIS A 235 -29.36 -8.80 -3.35
CA HIS A 235 -30.27 -7.69 -3.57
C HIS A 235 -31.20 -7.47 -2.36
N GLN A 236 -31.85 -8.52 -1.83
CA GLN A 236 -32.73 -8.42 -0.66
C GLN A 236 -31.99 -7.87 0.58
N PHE A 237 -30.77 -8.36 0.86
CA PHE A 237 -29.98 -7.85 1.98
C PHE A 237 -29.53 -6.41 1.79
N ILE A 238 -29.12 -6.05 0.57
CA ILE A 238 -28.72 -4.69 0.22
C ILE A 238 -29.91 -3.73 0.35
N ASP A 239 -31.10 -4.12 -0.08
CA ASP A 239 -32.31 -3.30 0.01
C ASP A 239 -32.71 -3.04 1.47
N ALA A 240 -32.63 -4.06 2.32
CA ALA A 240 -32.92 -3.97 3.75
C ALA A 240 -31.88 -3.17 4.57
N ALA A 241 -30.64 -3.07 4.08
CA ALA A 241 -29.56 -2.37 4.77
C ALA A 241 -29.67 -0.84 4.65
N ARG A 242 -29.21 -0.12 5.69
CA ARG A 242 -29.15 1.36 5.67
C ARG A 242 -27.82 1.86 5.12
N CYS A 243 -26.73 1.16 5.42
CA CYS A 243 -25.38 1.51 4.99
C CYS A 243 -24.61 0.26 4.59
N VAL A 244 -24.15 0.21 3.34
CA VAL A 244 -23.48 -0.95 2.77
C VAL A 244 -22.00 -0.67 2.58
N GLY A 245 -21.15 -1.45 3.25
CA GLY A 245 -19.70 -1.42 3.05
C GLY A 245 -19.25 -2.62 2.23
N PHE A 246 -18.67 -2.40 1.06
CA PHE A 246 -17.96 -3.44 0.33
C PHE A 246 -16.50 -3.48 0.78
N VAL A 247 -15.99 -4.65 1.13
CA VAL A 247 -14.57 -4.88 1.33
C VAL A 247 -14.10 -5.74 0.18
N SER A 248 -13.07 -5.31 -0.54
CA SER A 248 -12.59 -6.00 -1.74
C SER A 248 -11.07 -6.13 -1.73
N THR A 249 -10.54 -6.90 -2.68
CA THR A 249 -9.11 -6.91 -3.00
C THR A 249 -8.95 -6.94 -4.52
N GLN A 250 -7.73 -6.68 -4.98
CA GLN A 250 -7.36 -6.98 -6.35
C GLN A 250 -7.52 -8.51 -6.63
N PRO A 251 -8.30 -8.91 -7.65
CA PRO A 251 -8.46 -10.31 -8.09
C PRO A 251 -7.20 -10.87 -8.79
N ALA A 252 -7.21 -12.17 -9.11
CA ALA A 252 -6.16 -12.84 -9.89
C ALA A 252 -6.20 -12.50 -11.35
N GLU A 253 -7.41 -12.30 -11.85
CA GLU A 253 -7.56 -11.87 -13.22
C GLU A 253 -6.88 -10.51 -13.47
N THR A 254 -6.21 -10.43 -14.62
CA THR A 254 -5.49 -9.24 -15.05
C THR A 254 -6.29 -8.43 -16.08
N THR A 255 -7.57 -8.76 -16.30
CA THR A 255 -8.45 -8.02 -17.23
C THR A 255 -9.02 -6.75 -16.61
N GLY A 256 -9.05 -6.66 -15.28
CA GLY A 256 -9.66 -5.56 -14.51
C GLY A 256 -11.19 -5.54 -14.51
N LEU A 257 -11.85 -6.52 -15.11
CA LEU A 257 -13.31 -6.54 -15.27
C LEU A 257 -14.06 -6.78 -13.96
N VAL A 258 -13.51 -7.53 -13.02
CA VAL A 258 -14.10 -7.75 -11.69
C VAL A 258 -14.16 -6.43 -10.93
N LYS A 259 -13.04 -5.70 -10.83
CA LYS A 259 -13.00 -4.39 -10.15
C LYS A 259 -13.88 -3.37 -10.85
N TRP A 260 -13.90 -3.34 -12.18
CA TRP A 260 -14.82 -2.50 -12.95
C TRP A 260 -16.28 -2.81 -12.60
N SER A 261 -16.67 -4.09 -12.68
CA SER A 261 -18.07 -4.49 -12.48
C SER A 261 -18.53 -4.23 -11.04
N LEU A 262 -17.67 -4.48 -10.06
CA LEU A 262 -17.91 -4.14 -8.66
C LEU A 262 -18.03 -2.62 -8.47
N SER A 263 -17.11 -1.83 -9.03
CA SER A 263 -17.14 -0.36 -8.92
C SER A 263 -18.41 0.22 -9.51
N LYS A 264 -18.91 -0.33 -10.62
CA LYS A 264 -20.19 0.08 -11.22
C LYS A 264 -21.39 -0.27 -10.36
N LEU A 265 -21.42 -1.47 -9.77
CA LEU A 265 -22.46 -1.85 -8.80
C LEU A 265 -22.48 -0.89 -7.60
N ILE A 266 -21.31 -0.63 -7.00
CA ILE A 266 -21.17 0.26 -5.85
C ILE A 266 -21.59 1.69 -6.21
N GLN A 267 -21.20 2.20 -7.37
CA GLN A 267 -21.61 3.51 -7.87
C GLN A 267 -23.14 3.59 -8.01
N SER A 268 -23.79 2.60 -8.63
CA SER A 268 -25.26 2.54 -8.74
C SER A 268 -25.94 2.59 -7.37
N LEU A 269 -25.42 1.84 -6.39
CA LEU A 269 -25.95 1.79 -5.03
C LEU A 269 -25.74 3.10 -4.27
N ALA A 270 -24.58 3.74 -4.45
CA ALA A 270 -24.24 5.01 -3.80
C ALA A 270 -25.17 6.16 -4.19
N HIS A 271 -25.83 6.08 -5.36
CA HIS A 271 -26.87 7.04 -5.74
C HIS A 271 -28.19 6.86 -4.97
N GLN A 272 -28.40 5.70 -4.33
CA GLN A 272 -29.65 5.35 -3.65
C GLN A 272 -29.53 5.42 -2.12
N LYS A 273 -28.39 4.97 -1.57
CA LYS A 273 -28.12 4.90 -0.13
C LYS A 273 -26.62 4.97 0.15
N PRO A 274 -26.19 5.26 1.40
CA PRO A 274 -24.78 5.17 1.78
C PRO A 274 -24.18 3.81 1.40
N CYS A 275 -23.29 3.82 0.42
CA CYS A 275 -22.63 2.64 -0.11
C CYS A 275 -21.23 3.00 -0.58
N PHE A 276 -20.21 2.25 -0.15
CA PHE A 276 -18.81 2.54 -0.45
C PHE A 276 -17.95 1.28 -0.47
N GLU A 277 -16.77 1.39 -1.06
CA GLU A 277 -15.73 0.36 -1.11
C GLU A 277 -14.57 0.68 -0.15
N ILE A 278 -14.11 -0.33 0.58
CA ILE A 278 -12.82 -0.38 1.25
C ILE A 278 -11.92 -1.39 0.50
N PRO A 279 -11.03 -0.93 -0.38
CA PRO A 279 -10.09 -1.82 -1.05
C PRO A 279 -8.96 -2.21 -0.09
N LEU A 280 -8.69 -3.51 -0.02
CA LEU A 280 -7.56 -4.09 0.69
C LEU A 280 -6.54 -4.64 -0.30
N ASN A 281 -5.26 -4.46 0.02
CA ASN A 281 -4.13 -4.91 -0.78
C ASN A 281 -3.69 -6.33 -0.38
N GLN A 282 -4.60 -7.31 -0.51
CA GLN A 282 -4.28 -8.69 -0.12
C GLN A 282 -3.32 -9.38 -1.10
N ARG A 283 -3.13 -8.85 -2.31
CA ARG A 283 -2.16 -9.36 -3.30
C ARG A 283 -0.83 -8.62 -3.31
N ALA A 284 -0.76 -7.40 -2.78
CA ALA A 284 0.49 -6.65 -2.74
C ALA A 284 1.55 -7.41 -1.93
N SER A 285 2.67 -7.71 -2.57
CA SER A 285 3.90 -8.22 -1.97
C SER A 285 4.71 -7.08 -1.32
N SER A 286 4.08 -5.95 -1.01
CA SER A 286 4.75 -4.82 -0.38
C SER A 286 5.19 -5.22 1.02
N GLU A 287 6.49 -5.15 1.28
CA GLU A 287 7.07 -5.30 2.62
C GLU A 287 6.85 -4.01 3.45
N GLY A 288 5.68 -3.37 3.29
CA GLY A 288 5.32 -2.08 3.88
C GLY A 288 3.88 -1.64 3.59
N GLY A 289 3.35 -0.79 4.47
CA GLY A 289 1.97 -0.33 4.50
C GLY A 289 1.72 1.04 3.86
N ASN A 290 2.74 1.71 3.34
CA ASN A 290 2.64 3.06 2.78
C ASN A 290 2.46 3.10 1.25
N LEU A 291 1.88 2.04 0.66
CA LEU A 291 1.63 1.98 -0.78
C LEU A 291 0.69 3.11 -1.24
N ALA A 292 -0.34 3.43 -0.46
CA ALA A 292 -1.22 4.57 -0.73
C ALA A 292 -0.46 5.90 -0.74
N GLY A 293 0.52 6.05 0.17
CA GLY A 293 1.38 7.23 0.21
C GLY A 293 2.31 7.32 -1.01
N ALA A 294 2.89 6.20 -1.43
CA ALA A 294 3.69 6.14 -2.64
C ALA A 294 2.89 6.54 -3.88
N GLY A 295 1.69 5.97 -4.04
CA GLY A 295 0.78 6.32 -5.12
C GLY A 295 0.37 7.81 -5.09
N ALA A 296 0.06 8.36 -3.90
CA ALA A 296 -0.33 9.75 -3.74
C ALA A 296 0.80 10.73 -4.10
N VAL A 297 2.02 10.49 -3.61
CA VAL A 297 3.18 11.35 -3.89
C VAL A 297 3.54 11.29 -5.38
N CYS A 298 3.60 10.09 -5.97
CA CYS A 298 3.82 9.94 -7.41
C CYS A 298 2.74 10.69 -8.21
N THR A 299 1.47 10.60 -7.78
CA THR A 299 0.36 11.23 -8.50
C THR A 299 0.46 12.75 -8.47
N TRP A 300 0.73 13.37 -7.32
CA TRP A 300 0.86 14.83 -7.28
C TRP A 300 2.14 15.33 -7.97
N HIS A 301 3.19 14.50 -8.05
CA HIS A 301 4.50 14.94 -8.52
C HIS A 301 4.67 14.71 -10.02
N PHE A 302 4.16 13.59 -10.52
CA PHE A 302 4.31 13.15 -11.91
C PHE A 302 2.98 13.04 -12.66
N GLY A 303 1.83 13.10 -11.98
CA GLY A 303 0.52 12.95 -12.60
C GLY A 303 -0.01 11.50 -12.66
N SER A 304 0.71 10.50 -12.14
CA SER A 304 0.22 9.12 -12.01
C SER A 304 0.76 8.40 -10.76
N SER A 305 0.13 7.29 -10.36
CA SER A 305 0.49 6.53 -9.15
C SER A 305 1.68 5.57 -9.32
N GLY A 306 2.25 5.45 -10.52
CA GLY A 306 3.31 4.49 -10.86
C GLY A 306 3.23 4.10 -12.34
N ALA A 307 3.91 3.03 -12.75
CA ALA A 307 4.13 2.70 -14.17
C ALA A 307 4.47 3.94 -15.04
N ILE A 308 5.38 4.77 -14.52
CA ILE A 308 5.85 5.98 -15.18
C ILE A 308 7.10 5.61 -15.96
N PRO A 309 7.13 5.74 -17.30
CA PRO A 309 8.31 5.39 -18.09
C PRO A 309 9.45 6.41 -17.94
N ARG A 310 9.12 7.68 -17.68
CA ARG A 310 10.07 8.77 -17.44
C ARG A 310 9.46 9.78 -16.49
N ALA A 311 10.11 9.97 -15.34
CA ALA A 311 9.76 10.96 -14.34
C ALA A 311 9.89 12.38 -14.91
N SER A 312 8.85 13.20 -14.69
CA SER A 312 8.90 14.63 -14.95
C SER A 312 7.94 15.37 -14.03
N SER A 313 8.44 16.35 -13.28
CA SER A 313 7.59 17.23 -12.46
C SER A 313 6.65 18.12 -13.28
N SER A 314 6.83 18.19 -14.60
CA SER A 314 5.92 18.86 -15.53
C SER A 314 4.73 17.99 -15.97
N GLY A 315 4.70 16.72 -15.53
CA GLY A 315 3.73 15.71 -15.93
C GLY A 315 4.38 14.60 -16.75
N SER A 316 4.06 13.37 -16.40
CA SER A 316 4.58 12.14 -17.00
C SER A 316 3.48 11.36 -17.72
N MET A 317 3.91 10.47 -18.62
CA MET A 317 3.03 9.44 -19.16
C MET A 317 2.71 8.38 -18.09
N PHE A 318 1.56 7.74 -18.23
CA PHE A 318 1.15 6.60 -17.43
C PHE A 318 0.95 5.39 -18.35
N LEU A 319 1.81 4.37 -18.24
CA LEU A 319 1.82 3.20 -19.12
C LEU A 319 1.69 1.89 -18.31
N PRO A 320 0.52 1.59 -17.72
CA PRO A 320 0.32 0.36 -16.94
C PRO A 320 0.48 -0.89 -17.80
N ALA A 321 0.99 -1.97 -17.21
CA ALA A 321 1.39 -3.22 -17.86
C ALA A 321 2.54 -3.10 -18.89
N GLU A 322 3.12 -1.90 -19.04
CA GLU A 322 4.25 -1.63 -19.93
C GLU A 322 5.46 -1.10 -19.16
N ALA A 323 5.27 -0.05 -18.36
CA ALA A 323 6.32 0.64 -17.63
C ALA A 323 6.30 0.36 -16.11
N ASP A 324 5.60 -0.67 -15.65
CA ASP A 324 5.71 -1.13 -14.27
C ASP A 324 7.07 -1.82 -14.01
N ALA A 325 7.50 -1.81 -12.74
CA ALA A 325 8.82 -2.33 -12.37
C ALA A 325 9.02 -3.80 -12.79
N GLN A 326 7.96 -4.62 -12.71
CA GLN A 326 8.07 -6.04 -13.01
C GLN A 326 8.36 -6.29 -14.48
N HIS A 327 7.64 -5.63 -15.39
CA HIS A 327 7.84 -5.79 -16.82
C HIS A 327 9.15 -5.15 -17.29
N LEU A 328 9.51 -3.98 -16.77
CA LEU A 328 10.77 -3.33 -17.10
C LEU A 328 11.99 -4.20 -16.74
N ILE A 329 11.96 -4.84 -15.56
CA ILE A 329 13.05 -5.75 -15.15
C ILE A 329 13.04 -7.02 -16.00
N LYS A 330 11.88 -7.67 -16.19
CA LYS A 330 11.76 -8.91 -16.98
C LYS A 330 12.19 -8.76 -18.44
N ARG A 331 11.96 -7.58 -19.03
CA ARG A 331 12.29 -7.28 -20.43
C ARG A 331 13.72 -6.75 -20.60
N ASP A 332 14.51 -6.72 -19.54
CA ASP A 332 15.90 -6.23 -19.55
C ASP A 332 15.99 -4.75 -19.98
N GLU A 333 14.95 -3.96 -19.71
CA GLU A 333 14.81 -2.60 -20.25
C GLU A 333 15.50 -1.52 -19.41
N VAL A 334 15.88 -1.85 -18.17
CA VAL A 334 16.51 -0.93 -17.20
C VAL A 334 17.94 -1.36 -16.92
N ASP A 335 18.86 -0.40 -16.78
CA ASP A 335 20.29 -0.67 -16.52
C ASP A 335 20.73 -0.32 -15.08
N CYS A 336 19.92 0.48 -14.38
CA CYS A 336 20.08 0.77 -12.97
C CYS A 336 18.74 0.68 -12.23
N ILE A 337 18.70 0.00 -11.09
CA ILE A 337 17.51 -0.17 -10.26
C ILE A 337 17.79 0.48 -8.91
N PHE A 338 17.14 1.61 -8.67
CA PHE A 338 17.19 2.37 -7.44
C PHE A 338 16.00 2.00 -6.55
N ILE A 339 16.28 1.33 -5.43
CA ILE A 339 15.28 0.80 -4.52
C ILE A 339 15.32 1.58 -3.21
N VAL A 340 14.17 2.13 -2.83
CA VAL A 340 14.02 2.89 -1.58
C VAL A 340 13.07 2.15 -0.65
N GLY A 341 13.56 1.72 0.50
CA GLY A 341 12.83 0.83 1.41
C GLY A 341 13.09 -0.65 1.13
N ARG A 342 12.34 -1.50 1.83
CA ARG A 342 12.40 -2.97 1.74
C ARG A 342 11.93 -3.47 0.38
N ILE A 343 12.65 -4.45 -0.18
CA ILE A 343 12.41 -4.97 -1.54
C ILE A 343 11.20 -5.91 -1.53
N PRO A 344 10.17 -5.67 -2.37
CA PRO A 344 9.08 -6.62 -2.54
C PRO A 344 9.56 -7.98 -3.04
N ARG A 345 8.96 -9.08 -2.56
CA ARG A 345 9.43 -10.46 -2.84
C ARG A 345 9.52 -10.81 -4.33
N HIS A 346 8.58 -10.33 -5.14
CA HIS A 346 8.59 -10.58 -6.59
C HIS A 346 9.77 -9.87 -7.27
N ILE A 347 10.06 -8.62 -6.88
CA ILE A 347 11.25 -7.90 -7.35
C ILE A 347 12.51 -8.62 -6.92
N LYS A 348 12.60 -9.05 -5.66
CA LYS A 348 13.74 -9.83 -5.17
C LYS A 348 13.96 -11.12 -5.97
N GLY A 349 12.88 -11.82 -6.35
CA GLY A 349 12.94 -12.99 -7.23
C GLY A 349 13.50 -12.66 -8.61
N LEU A 350 13.03 -11.57 -9.23
CA LEU A 350 13.52 -11.12 -10.53
C LEU A 350 15.00 -10.73 -10.50
N LEU A 351 15.44 -10.01 -9.46
CA LEU A 351 16.84 -9.63 -9.29
C LEU A 351 17.76 -10.84 -9.03
N ALA A 352 17.23 -11.94 -8.48
CA ALA A 352 17.99 -13.16 -8.25
C ALA A 352 18.10 -14.04 -9.50
N GLU A 353 17.09 -14.02 -10.37
CA GLU A 353 17.09 -14.70 -11.67
C GLU A 353 17.87 -13.92 -12.74
N ASP A 354 18.00 -12.61 -12.56
CA ASP A 354 18.72 -11.75 -13.50
C ASP A 354 20.22 -12.12 -13.57
N SER A 355 20.65 -12.42 -14.79
CA SER A 355 22.04 -12.75 -15.11
C SER A 355 22.83 -11.53 -15.63
N GLY A 356 22.15 -10.39 -15.81
CA GLY A 356 22.69 -9.15 -16.34
C GLY A 356 23.63 -8.40 -15.39
N SER A 357 24.25 -7.34 -15.94
CA SER A 357 25.19 -6.45 -15.23
C SER A 357 24.51 -5.23 -14.58
N LYS A 358 23.20 -5.31 -14.33
CA LYS A 358 22.41 -4.18 -13.81
C LYS A 358 23.00 -3.64 -12.52
N THR A 359 23.04 -2.32 -12.40
CA THR A 359 23.39 -1.69 -11.14
C THR A 359 22.20 -1.75 -10.20
N VAL A 360 22.38 -2.21 -8.97
CA VAL A 360 21.34 -2.15 -7.93
C VAL A 360 21.77 -1.17 -6.83
N ILE A 361 21.01 -0.10 -6.61
CA ILE A 361 21.26 0.84 -5.51
C ILE A 361 20.11 0.72 -4.54
N HIS A 362 20.39 0.37 -3.29
CA HIS A 362 19.35 0.04 -2.31
C HIS A 362 19.55 0.81 -1.00
N ILE A 363 18.56 1.61 -0.61
CA ILE A 363 18.53 2.27 0.70
C ILE A 363 17.58 1.51 1.61
N THR A 364 18.11 0.94 2.70
CA THR A 364 17.35 -0.01 3.54
C THR A 364 17.79 -0.02 5.00
N ASP A 365 16.85 -0.41 5.86
CA ASP A 365 17.08 -0.74 7.28
C ASP A 365 17.33 -2.23 7.53
N GLU A 366 17.18 -3.09 6.52
CA GLU A 366 17.33 -4.53 6.66
C GLU A 366 18.79 -4.93 6.67
N SER A 367 19.18 -5.83 7.58
CA SER A 367 20.56 -6.33 7.72
C SER A 367 20.92 -7.45 6.75
N ASN A 368 19.96 -8.34 6.46
CA ASN A 368 20.14 -9.61 5.73
C ASN A 368 19.53 -9.60 4.32
N ASP A 369 19.79 -8.57 3.52
CA ASP A 369 19.37 -8.63 2.12
C ASP A 369 20.39 -9.33 1.21
N ALA A 370 19.89 -9.89 0.10
CA ALA A 370 20.69 -10.63 -0.86
C ALA A 370 21.84 -9.74 -1.39
N SER A 371 23.04 -10.30 -1.49
CA SER A 371 24.14 -9.62 -2.20
C SER A 371 23.87 -9.72 -3.69
N PHE A 372 23.41 -8.63 -4.30
CA PHE A 372 23.32 -8.52 -5.75
C PHE A 372 24.73 -8.29 -6.34
N LYS A 373 24.91 -8.59 -7.61
CA LYS A 373 26.11 -8.18 -8.34
C LYS A 373 25.98 -6.69 -8.68
N ASN A 374 27.11 -5.97 -8.77
CA ASN A 374 27.13 -4.55 -9.12
C ASN A 374 26.16 -3.71 -8.25
N SER A 375 26.28 -3.82 -6.93
CA SER A 375 25.28 -3.31 -5.99
C SER A 375 25.85 -2.35 -4.97
N ILE A 376 25.12 -1.29 -4.64
CA ILE A 376 25.41 -0.39 -3.55
C ILE A 376 24.28 -0.48 -2.54
N ARG A 377 24.62 -0.76 -1.28
CA ARG A 377 23.69 -0.74 -0.18
C ARG A 377 23.99 0.44 0.72
N LEU A 378 22.99 1.28 0.95
CA LEU A 378 23.04 2.43 1.83
C LEU A 378 22.22 2.11 3.08
N ALA A 379 22.91 1.80 4.19
CA ALA A 379 22.25 1.46 5.44
C ALA A 379 21.64 2.70 6.11
N CYS A 380 20.38 2.61 6.53
CA CYS A 380 19.67 3.67 7.23
C CYS A 380 19.17 3.24 8.62
N ALA A 381 18.67 4.22 9.38
CA ALA A 381 17.97 3.99 10.63
C ALA A 381 16.78 3.03 10.45
N SER A 382 16.46 2.26 11.50
CA SER A 382 15.29 1.36 11.50
C SER A 382 14.01 2.13 11.17
N LEU A 383 13.32 1.68 10.13
CA LEU A 383 12.04 2.23 9.69
C LEU A 383 10.92 1.90 10.69
N SER A 384 11.08 0.80 11.42
CA SER A 384 10.10 0.29 12.37
C SER A 384 10.31 0.76 13.82
N ALA A 385 11.54 1.06 14.25
CA ALA A 385 11.84 1.34 15.66
C ALA A 385 12.28 2.77 15.95
N SER A 386 13.01 3.42 15.03
CA SER A 386 13.69 4.70 15.32
C SER A 386 13.37 5.83 14.32
N THR A 387 12.65 5.54 13.25
CA THR A 387 12.28 6.53 12.24
C THR A 387 11.01 7.30 12.64
N LYS A 388 11.06 8.62 12.50
CA LYS A 388 9.90 9.52 12.54
C LYS A 388 9.45 9.86 11.13
N GLY A 389 8.18 10.20 10.99
CA GLY A 389 7.57 10.68 9.75
C GLY A 389 6.16 10.14 9.61
N SER A 390 5.52 10.47 8.49
CA SER A 390 4.15 10.07 8.23
C SER A 390 4.05 9.06 7.08
N MET A 391 3.05 8.20 7.18
CA MET A 391 2.58 7.27 6.16
C MET A 391 1.09 7.53 5.91
N LEU A 392 0.60 7.10 4.75
CA LEU A 392 -0.81 7.20 4.38
C LEU A 392 -1.44 5.82 4.45
N ARG A 393 -2.49 5.67 5.26
CA ARG A 393 -3.30 4.45 5.35
C ARG A 393 -4.08 4.25 4.05
N SER A 394 -4.53 3.03 3.74
CA SER A 394 -5.19 2.73 2.46
C SER A 394 -6.44 3.57 2.16
N ASP A 395 -7.08 4.11 3.19
CA ASP A 395 -8.24 5.00 3.07
C ASP A 395 -7.87 6.49 2.97
N GLY A 396 -6.59 6.85 2.97
CA GLY A 396 -6.13 8.23 2.87
C GLY A 396 -5.90 8.92 4.22
N ARG A 397 -6.07 8.22 5.35
CA ARG A 397 -5.74 8.78 6.67
C ARG A 397 -4.22 8.91 6.84
N LEU A 398 -3.77 10.10 7.22
CA LEU A 398 -2.37 10.34 7.57
C LEU A 398 -2.06 9.75 8.95
N ILE A 399 -1.04 8.90 9.02
CA ILE A 399 -0.61 8.21 10.24
C ILE A 399 0.86 8.55 10.52
N THR A 400 1.15 8.98 11.75
CA THR A 400 2.52 9.31 12.17
C THR A 400 3.18 8.09 12.83
N LEU A 401 4.41 7.79 12.39
CA LEU A 401 5.25 6.77 13.01
C LEU A 401 5.75 7.25 14.37
N ARG A 402 5.61 6.38 15.38
CA ARG A 402 5.99 6.64 16.76
C ARG A 402 7.21 5.79 17.11
N PRO A 403 8.45 6.31 16.95
CA PRO A 403 9.64 5.55 17.31
C PRO A 403 9.71 5.32 18.82
N PHE A 404 10.23 4.17 19.21
CA PHE A 404 10.47 3.78 20.59
C PHE A 404 11.96 3.52 20.89
N GLU A 405 12.82 3.59 19.87
CA GLU A 405 14.28 3.49 19.97
C GLU A 405 14.98 4.74 19.45
N THR A 406 16.22 4.94 19.88
CA THR A 406 17.09 6.00 19.36
C THR A 406 17.81 5.51 18.11
N ALA A 407 17.84 6.32 17.06
CA ALA A 407 18.51 5.96 15.81
C ALA A 407 20.05 5.92 15.98
N CYS A 408 20.67 4.82 15.58
CA CYS A 408 22.14 4.66 15.52
C CYS A 408 22.73 5.02 14.15
N LEU A 409 21.90 5.09 13.11
CA LEU A 409 22.27 5.41 11.74
C LEU A 409 21.50 6.65 11.25
N PRO A 410 21.95 7.33 10.17
CA PRO A 410 21.17 8.40 9.56
C PRO A 410 19.81 7.91 9.06
N SER A 411 18.81 8.79 9.10
CA SER A 411 17.50 8.49 8.52
C SER A 411 17.60 8.29 7.01
N MET A 412 16.63 7.57 6.43
CA MET A 412 16.53 7.40 4.98
C MET A 412 16.43 8.74 4.25
N GLN A 413 15.68 9.70 4.82
CA GLN A 413 15.55 11.06 4.31
C GLN A 413 16.92 11.74 4.23
N ASN A 414 17.73 11.67 5.29
CA ASN A 414 19.06 12.29 5.30
C ASN A 414 20.00 11.71 4.23
N ILE A 415 19.89 10.41 3.93
CA ILE A 415 20.68 9.76 2.87
C ILE A 415 20.18 10.23 1.50
N LEU A 416 18.87 10.25 1.28
CA LEU A 416 18.24 10.70 0.05
C LEU A 416 18.54 12.18 -0.24
N ASP A 417 18.49 13.07 0.75
CA ASP A 417 18.81 14.48 0.59
C ASP A 417 20.28 14.68 0.16
N LYS A 418 21.21 13.98 0.81
CA LYS A 418 22.63 14.01 0.42
C LYS A 418 22.85 13.49 -1.00
N LEU A 419 22.11 12.46 -1.40
CA LEU A 419 22.17 11.91 -2.75
C LEU A 419 21.60 12.91 -3.77
N LEU A 420 20.46 13.53 -3.46
CA LEU A 420 19.84 14.54 -4.30
C LEU A 420 20.73 15.78 -4.48
N ASP A 421 21.35 16.27 -3.40
CA ASP A 421 22.29 17.39 -3.45
C ASP A 421 23.47 17.11 -4.39
N ARG A 422 23.99 15.88 -4.35
CA ARG A 422 25.08 15.43 -5.24
C ARG A 422 24.66 15.42 -6.71
N LEU A 423 23.45 14.97 -7.01
CA LEU A 423 22.90 14.93 -8.37
C LEU A 423 22.64 16.35 -8.89
N ALA A 424 22.02 17.21 -8.09
CA ALA A 424 21.68 18.59 -8.47
C ALA A 424 22.92 19.44 -8.80
N VAL A 425 24.04 19.21 -8.12
CA VAL A 425 25.32 19.88 -8.43
C VAL A 425 25.83 19.49 -9.82
N HIS A 426 25.68 18.23 -10.24
CA HIS A 426 26.12 17.78 -11.57
C HIS A 426 25.23 18.34 -12.68
N THR A 427 23.91 18.27 -12.54
CA THR A 427 22.96 18.75 -13.57
C THR A 427 23.11 20.26 -13.84
N ARG A 428 23.43 21.06 -12.82
CA ARG A 428 23.70 22.52 -12.98
C ARG A 428 24.99 22.82 -13.75
N ASN A 429 26.01 21.97 -13.60
CA ASN A 429 27.28 22.16 -14.27
C ASN A 429 27.19 21.80 -15.77
N GLU A 430 26.38 20.81 -16.14
CA GLU A 430 26.15 20.43 -17.54
C GLU A 430 25.25 21.42 -18.29
N GLY A 431 24.27 22.06 -17.60
CA GLY A 431 23.44 23.11 -18.21
C GLY A 431 24.12 24.47 -18.38
N SER A 432 25.36 24.62 -17.91
CA SER A 432 26.15 25.87 -18.00
C SER A 432 27.27 25.82 -19.06
N THR A 433 27.38 24.69 -19.77
CA THR A 433 28.29 24.48 -20.92
C THR A 433 27.48 24.35 -22.19
#